data_AF-A0A0M3IRY4-F1
#
_entry.id   AF-A0A0M3IRY4-F1
#
_cell.length_a   1.000
_cell.length_b   1.000
_cell.length_c   1.000
_cell.angle_alpha   90.00
_cell.angle_beta   90.00
_cell.angle_gamma   90.00
#
_symmetry.space_group_name_H-M   'P 1'
#
loop_
_entity.id
_entity.type
_entity.pdbx_description
1 polymer ?
#
loop_
_entity_poly.entity_id
_entity_poly.type
_entity_poly.pdbx_seq_one_letter_code
_entity_poly.pdbx_strand_id
1 'polypeptide(L)'
;MKELEKIAPKQKGIVAQSVREITQLLVDEGLVECEKIGTFVCYWAFPSKAALTRAELLSRFADLKTKETTLKKTLDELALSGPEAIARINKSADEAKEAANHNIFSIKKWCKTKFGIDEKTLNEQFDIPSDMDYVE
;
A
#
# COMPACT_ATOMS: atom_id res chain seq x y z
N MET A 1 46.83 6.01 11.51
CA MET A 1 46.98 4.64 12.09
C MET A 1 48.06 4.56 13.16
N LYS A 2 49.34 4.81 12.85
CA LYS A 2 50.47 4.65 13.81
C LYS A 2 50.28 5.40 15.14
N GLU A 3 49.78 6.63 15.10
CA GLU A 3 49.46 7.40 16.31
C GLU A 3 48.32 6.78 17.13
N LEU A 4 47.30 6.24 16.45
CA LEU A 4 46.16 5.59 17.11
C LEU A 4 46.60 4.31 17.84
N GLU A 5 47.47 3.50 17.21
CA GLU A 5 48.05 2.28 17.82
C GLU A 5 48.87 2.60 19.09
N LYS A 6 49.36 3.83 19.24
CA LYS A 6 50.09 4.30 20.43
C LYS A 6 49.17 4.87 21.52
N ILE A 7 48.15 5.62 21.12
CA ILE A 7 47.27 6.36 22.05
C ILE A 7 46.15 5.47 22.59
N ALA A 8 45.53 4.65 21.74
CA ALA A 8 44.35 3.84 22.09
C ALA A 8 44.63 2.84 23.23
N PRO A 9 45.75 2.10 23.28
CA PRO A 9 46.04 1.22 24.40
C PRO A 9 46.27 1.97 25.72
N LYS A 10 46.97 3.10 25.65
CA LYS A 10 47.35 3.88 26.85
C LYS A 10 46.17 4.62 27.47
N GLN A 11 45.29 5.19 26.64
CA GLN A 11 44.19 6.03 27.12
C GLN A 11 42.87 5.28 27.29
N LYS A 12 42.64 4.25 26.48
CA LYS A 12 41.35 3.53 26.41
C LYS A 12 41.47 2.06 26.80
N GLY A 13 42.66 1.57 27.15
CA GLY A 13 42.88 0.17 27.56
C GLY A 13 42.68 -0.84 26.43
N ILE A 14 42.67 -0.39 25.18
CA ILE A 14 42.47 -1.27 24.02
C ILE A 14 43.71 -2.12 23.78
N VAL A 15 43.55 -3.41 23.50
CA VAL A 15 44.67 -4.29 23.16
C VAL A 15 45.36 -3.78 21.90
N ALA A 16 46.67 -3.53 21.95
CA ALA A 16 47.40 -2.87 20.86
C ALA A 16 47.22 -3.54 19.48
N GLN A 17 47.13 -4.87 19.46
CA GLN A 17 46.94 -5.65 18.24
C GLN A 17 45.55 -5.49 17.62
N SER A 18 44.52 -5.14 18.41
CA SER A 18 43.14 -5.00 17.93
C SER A 18 42.77 -3.58 17.50
N VAL A 19 43.62 -2.58 17.75
CA VAL A 19 43.32 -1.17 17.44
C VAL A 19 42.95 -0.99 15.97
N ARG A 20 43.62 -1.69 15.05
CA ARG A 20 43.33 -1.61 13.61
C ARG A 20 41.95 -2.16 13.26
N GLU A 21 41.64 -3.35 13.75
CA GLU A 21 40.36 -4.02 13.51
C GLU A 21 39.21 -3.20 14.09
N ILE A 22 39.33 -2.75 15.34
CA ILE A 22 38.31 -1.92 15.99
C ILE A 22 38.11 -0.60 15.24
N THR A 23 39.20 0.05 14.81
CA THR A 23 39.08 1.30 14.05
C THR A 23 38.36 1.06 12.73
N GLN A 24 38.66 -0.04 12.04
CA GLN A 24 37.97 -0.38 10.80
C GLN A 24 36.48 -0.65 11.03
N LEU A 25 36.12 -1.42 12.07
CA LEU A 25 34.71 -1.65 12.43
C LEU A 25 33.97 -0.35 12.70
N LEU A 26 34.59 0.61 13.41
CA LEU A 26 33.99 1.92 13.68
C LEU A 26 33.80 2.76 12.40
N VAL A 27 34.69 2.60 11.42
CA VAL A 27 34.55 3.23 10.10
C VAL A 27 33.44 2.56 9.30
N ASP A 28 33.37 1.24 9.31
CA ASP A 28 32.35 0.45 8.59
C ASP A 28 30.94 0.73 9.14
N GLU A 29 30.81 0.94 10.45
CA GLU A 29 29.57 1.37 11.11
C GLU A 29 29.27 2.87 10.92
N GLY A 30 30.16 3.63 10.28
CA GLY A 30 30.01 5.07 10.04
C GLY A 30 30.14 5.95 11.29
N LEU A 31 30.64 5.39 12.40
CA LEU A 31 30.88 6.11 13.67
C LEU A 31 32.18 6.92 13.65
N VAL A 32 33.16 6.48 12.87
CA VAL A 32 34.43 7.17 12.64
C VAL A 32 34.58 7.44 11.16
N GLU A 33 34.94 8.67 10.81
CA GLU A 33 35.31 9.03 9.45
C GLU A 33 36.81 8.83 9.26
N CYS A 34 37.20 8.43 8.06
CA CYS A 34 38.59 8.38 7.68
C CYS A 34 38.82 9.03 6.32
N GLU A 35 39.95 9.72 6.18
CA GLU A 35 40.38 10.29 4.91
C GLU A 35 41.88 10.13 4.75
N LYS A 36 42.29 9.83 3.51
CA LYS A 36 43.69 9.72 3.15
C LYS A 36 44.21 11.07 2.66
N ILE A 37 45.18 11.62 3.37
CA ILE A 37 45.85 12.87 3.03
C ILE A 37 47.32 12.57 2.73
N GLY A 38 47.67 12.56 1.45
CA GLY A 38 49.00 12.16 0.97
C GLY A 38 49.34 10.72 1.35
N THR A 39 50.37 10.55 2.19
CA THR A 39 50.85 9.24 2.67
C THR A 39 50.22 8.79 3.99
N PHE A 40 49.38 9.61 4.61
CA PHE A 40 48.78 9.33 5.91
C PHE A 40 47.25 9.21 5.83
N VAL A 41 46.66 8.50 6.79
CA VAL A 41 45.20 8.38 6.96
C VAL A 41 44.81 9.01 8.29
N CYS A 42 43.94 10.01 8.22
CA CYS A 42 43.34 10.72 9.33
C CYS A 42 42.03 10.04 9.72
N TYR A 43 41.75 10.01 11.02
CA TYR A 43 40.52 9.45 11.58
C TYR A 43 39.91 10.47 12.54
N TRP A 44 38.61 10.72 12.44
CA TRP A 44 37.89 11.65 13.32
C TRP A 44 36.44 11.25 13.51
N ALA A 45 35.80 11.77 14.55
CA ALA A 45 34.38 11.64 14.79
C ALA A 45 33.88 12.91 15.48
N PHE A 46 32.70 13.38 15.08
CA PHE A 46 32.04 14.54 15.70
C PHE A 46 30.80 14.08 16.47
N PRO A 47 30.62 14.48 17.75
CA PRO A 47 29.43 14.15 18.52
C PRO A 47 28.11 14.58 17.84
N SER A 48 28.15 15.70 17.13
CA SER A 48 27.01 16.23 16.37
C SER A 48 26.55 15.31 15.24
N LYS A 49 27.47 14.55 14.61
CA LYS A 49 27.14 13.65 13.51
C LYS A 49 26.26 12.48 13.96
N ALA A 50 26.62 11.86 15.08
CA ALA A 50 25.81 10.78 15.67
C ALA A 50 24.39 11.26 16.03
N ALA A 51 24.25 12.47 16.58
CA ALA A 51 22.95 13.07 16.88
C ALA A 51 22.13 13.35 15.61
N LEU A 52 22.76 13.88 14.57
CA LEU A 52 22.12 14.16 13.29
C LEU A 52 21.63 12.88 12.61
N THR A 53 22.50 11.87 12.48
CA THR A 53 22.14 10.57 11.90
C THR A 53 20.98 9.93 12.64
N ARG A 54 20.98 9.97 13.98
CA ARG A 54 19.84 9.46 14.77
C ARG A 54 18.55 10.21 14.46
N ALA A 55 18.58 11.54 14.37
CA ALA A 55 17.41 12.34 14.04
C ALA A 55 16.87 12.02 12.64
N GLU A 56 17.74 11.85 11.66
CA GLU A 56 17.38 11.43 10.29
C GLU A 56 16.74 10.05 10.27
N LEU A 57 17.32 9.06 10.98
CA LEU A 57 16.73 7.73 11.09
C LEU A 57 15.34 7.75 11.73
N LEU A 58 15.16 8.53 12.79
CA LEU A 58 13.86 8.68 13.45
C LEU A 58 12.82 9.33 12.53
N SER A 59 13.21 10.36 11.79
CA SER A 59 12.35 11.01 10.79
C SER A 59 11.93 10.00 9.70
N ARG A 60 12.90 9.28 9.13
CA ARG A 60 12.64 8.26 8.11
C ARG A 60 11.77 7.12 8.64
N PHE A 61 11.96 6.71 9.89
CA PHE A 61 11.11 5.72 10.54
C PHE A 61 9.67 6.21 10.68
N ALA A 62 9.47 7.46 11.10
CA ALA A 62 8.15 8.06 11.18
C ALA A 62 7.46 8.10 9.80
N ASP A 63 8.18 8.49 8.75
CA ASP A 63 7.66 8.51 7.37
C ASP A 63 7.31 7.11 6.83
N LEU A 64 8.14 6.11 7.13
CA LEU A 64 7.84 4.73 6.74
C LEU A 64 6.61 4.19 7.48
N LYS A 65 6.47 4.52 8.77
CA LYS A 65 5.33 4.12 9.57
C LYS A 65 4.03 4.76 9.06
N THR A 66 4.05 6.04 8.70
CA THR A 66 2.87 6.69 8.11
C THR A 66 2.50 6.04 6.77
N LYS A 67 3.47 5.80 5.89
CA LYS A 67 3.25 5.09 4.62
C LYS A 67 2.67 3.69 4.81
N GLU A 68 3.18 2.92 5.76
CA GLU A 68 2.64 1.60 6.11
C GLU A 68 1.16 1.69 6.50
N THR A 69 0.80 2.65 7.36
CA THR A 69 -0.59 2.82 7.79
C THR A 69 -1.51 3.25 6.65
N THR A 70 -1.04 4.12 5.74
CA THR A 70 -1.80 4.54 4.57
C THR A 70 -2.00 3.37 3.60
N LEU A 71 -0.94 2.61 3.31
CA LEU A 71 -1.02 1.45 2.43
C LEU A 71 -1.97 0.38 2.96
N LYS A 72 -1.94 0.10 4.27
CA LYS A 72 -2.90 -0.83 4.90
C LYS A 72 -4.34 -0.35 4.73
N LYS A 73 -4.63 0.93 4.99
CA LYS A 73 -5.97 1.49 4.77
C LYS A 73 -6.43 1.36 3.32
N THR A 74 -5.57 1.70 2.35
CA THR A 74 -5.92 1.56 0.93
C THR A 74 -6.14 0.10 0.53
N LEU A 75 -5.41 -0.83 1.14
CA LEU A 75 -5.60 -2.26 0.89
C LEU A 75 -6.96 -2.74 1.42
N ASP A 76 -7.35 -2.30 2.61
CA ASP A 76 -8.65 -2.62 3.20
C ASP A 76 -9.81 -2.02 2.38
N GLU A 77 -9.66 -0.78 1.92
CA GLU A 77 -10.64 -0.12 1.04
C GLU A 77 -10.79 -0.84 -0.31
N LEU A 78 -9.67 -1.27 -0.90
CA LEU A 78 -9.66 -2.06 -2.15
C LEU A 78 -10.20 -3.47 -1.93
N ALA A 79 -10.02 -4.07 -0.76
CA ALA A 79 -10.63 -5.36 -0.44
C ALA A 79 -12.17 -5.26 -0.39
N LEU A 80 -12.70 -4.14 0.09
CA LEU A 80 -14.14 -3.88 0.14
C LEU A 80 -14.71 -3.46 -1.23
N SER A 81 -13.95 -2.70 -2.02
CA SER A 81 -14.38 -2.15 -3.31
C SER A 81 -13.73 -2.84 -4.51
N GLY A 82 -13.20 -4.04 -4.31
CA GLY A 82 -12.42 -4.75 -5.31
C GLY A 82 -13.27 -5.23 -6.48
N PRO A 83 -12.63 -5.64 -7.60
CA PRO A 83 -13.32 -6.18 -8.77
C PRO A 83 -14.28 -7.31 -8.43
N GLU A 84 -13.91 -8.15 -7.45
CA GLU A 84 -14.73 -9.25 -6.95
C GLU A 84 -16.03 -8.77 -6.28
N ALA A 85 -15.95 -7.72 -5.46
CA ALA A 85 -17.12 -7.15 -4.77
C ALA A 85 -18.06 -6.47 -5.77
N ILE A 86 -17.50 -5.72 -6.73
CA ILE A 86 -18.24 -5.08 -7.81
C ILE A 86 -18.89 -6.14 -8.71
N ALA A 87 -18.17 -7.21 -9.07
CA ALA A 87 -18.70 -8.30 -9.88
C ALA A 87 -19.88 -9.01 -9.20
N ARG A 88 -19.81 -9.23 -7.88
CA ARG A 88 -20.94 -9.79 -7.11
C ARG A 88 -22.17 -8.88 -7.13
N ILE A 89 -21.97 -7.57 -6.93
CA ILE A 89 -23.07 -6.59 -6.96
C ILE A 89 -23.70 -6.54 -8.35
N ASN A 90 -22.90 -6.48 -9.41
CA ASN A 90 -23.40 -6.47 -10.79
C ASN A 90 -24.17 -7.75 -11.13
N LYS A 91 -23.61 -8.92 -10.77
CA LYS A 91 -24.30 -10.19 -11.00
C LYS A 91 -25.67 -10.25 -10.30
N SER A 92 -25.74 -9.80 -9.04
CA SER A 92 -27.00 -9.73 -8.32
C SER A 92 -27.98 -8.73 -8.92
N ALA A 93 -27.48 -7.61 -9.48
CA ALA A 93 -28.31 -6.63 -10.17
C ALA A 93 -28.88 -7.20 -11.49
N ASP A 94 -28.07 -7.94 -12.25
CA ASP A 94 -28.50 -8.61 -13.47
C ASP A 94 -29.56 -9.68 -13.17
N GLU A 95 -29.35 -10.53 -12.16
CA GLU A 95 -30.33 -11.53 -11.72
C GLU A 95 -31.66 -10.88 -11.29
N ALA A 96 -31.59 -9.76 -10.55
CA ALA A 96 -32.78 -9.02 -10.14
C ALA A 96 -33.51 -8.37 -11.34
N LYS A 97 -32.75 -7.84 -12.31
CA LYS A 97 -33.30 -7.28 -13.55
C LYS A 97 -34.06 -8.35 -14.35
N GLU A 98 -33.44 -9.51 -14.55
CA GLU A 98 -34.06 -10.62 -15.29
C GLU A 98 -35.31 -11.17 -14.58
N ALA A 99 -35.28 -11.29 -13.25
CA ALA A 99 -36.44 -11.70 -12.48
C ALA A 99 -37.60 -10.70 -12.60
N ALA A 100 -37.30 -9.39 -12.55
CA ALA A 100 -38.29 -8.34 -12.76
C ALA A 100 -38.89 -8.40 -14.17
N ASN A 101 -38.04 -8.56 -15.20
CA ASN A 101 -38.47 -8.73 -16.59
C ASN A 101 -39.41 -9.93 -16.74
N HIS A 102 -39.02 -11.10 -16.24
CA HIS A 102 -39.84 -12.31 -16.30
C HIS A 102 -41.21 -12.13 -15.63
N ASN A 103 -41.25 -11.45 -14.48
CA ASN A 103 -42.50 -11.15 -13.78
C ASN A 103 -43.41 -10.23 -14.60
N ILE A 104 -42.85 -9.17 -15.21
CA ILE A 104 -43.59 -8.26 -16.09
C ILE A 104 -44.20 -9.01 -17.27
N PHE A 105 -43.43 -9.88 -17.95
CA PHE A 105 -43.93 -10.71 -19.05
C PHE A 105 -45.05 -11.66 -18.62
N SER A 106 -44.91 -12.28 -17.46
CA SER A 106 -45.91 -13.18 -16.90
C SER A 106 -47.24 -12.45 -16.66
N ILE A 107 -47.18 -11.24 -16.10
CA ILE A 107 -48.36 -10.40 -15.85
C ILE A 107 -49.01 -9.98 -17.17
N LYS A 108 -48.23 -9.51 -18.16
CA LYS A 108 -48.72 -9.15 -19.50
C LYS A 108 -49.50 -10.30 -20.14
N LYS A 109 -48.92 -11.51 -20.13
CA LYS A 109 -49.55 -12.72 -20.68
C LYS A 109 -50.84 -13.09 -19.98
N TRP A 110 -50.87 -12.98 -18.65
CA TRP A 110 -52.06 -13.26 -17.84
C TRP A 110 -53.18 -12.25 -18.13
N CYS A 111 -52.86 -10.96 -18.17
CA CYS A 111 -53.82 -9.89 -18.47
C CYS A 111 -54.46 -10.07 -19.85
N LYS A 112 -53.64 -10.39 -20.87
CA LYS A 112 -54.12 -10.69 -22.23
C LYS A 112 -55.05 -11.91 -22.27
N THR A 113 -54.69 -12.97 -21.58
CA THR A 113 -55.42 -14.25 -21.61
C THR A 113 -56.72 -14.20 -20.80
N LYS A 114 -56.72 -13.53 -19.64
CA LYS A 114 -57.86 -13.48 -18.72
C LYS A 114 -58.83 -12.34 -19.00
N PHE A 115 -58.32 -11.19 -19.43
CA PHE A 115 -59.13 -9.98 -19.61
C PHE A 115 -59.19 -9.48 -21.05
N GLY A 116 -58.46 -10.11 -21.99
CA GLY A 116 -58.45 -9.69 -23.40
C GLY A 116 -57.79 -8.33 -23.62
N ILE A 117 -57.01 -7.84 -22.66
CA ILE A 117 -56.35 -6.53 -22.74
C ILE A 117 -55.16 -6.63 -23.70
N ASP A 118 -55.08 -5.70 -24.65
CA ASP A 118 -53.98 -5.64 -25.59
C ASP A 118 -52.68 -5.20 -24.90
N GLU A 119 -51.57 -5.79 -25.33
CA GLU A 119 -50.25 -5.55 -24.72
C GLU A 119 -49.78 -4.11 -24.93
N LYS A 120 -50.18 -3.45 -26.02
CA LYS A 120 -49.87 -2.05 -26.28
C LYS A 120 -50.54 -1.13 -25.26
N THR A 121 -51.82 -1.37 -24.98
CA THR A 121 -52.56 -0.62 -23.96
C THR A 121 -51.93 -0.80 -22.58
N LEU A 122 -51.50 -2.02 -22.26
CA LEU A 122 -50.85 -2.32 -20.99
C LEU A 122 -49.48 -1.64 -20.87
N ASN A 123 -48.70 -1.60 -21.95
CA ASN A 123 -47.41 -0.90 -21.97
C ASN A 123 -47.55 0.61 -21.82
N GLU A 124 -48.50 1.23 -22.54
CA GLU A 124 -48.79 2.66 -22.44
C GLU A 124 -49.29 3.04 -21.05
N GLN A 125 -50.09 2.19 -20.41
CA GLN A 125 -50.74 2.52 -19.13
C GLN A 125 -49.86 2.29 -17.90
N PHE A 126 -48.82 1.46 -18.03
CA PHE A 126 -47.84 1.20 -16.98
C PHE A 126 -46.45 1.80 -17.30
N ASP A 127 -46.36 2.66 -18.32
CA ASP A 127 -45.13 3.27 -18.81
C ASP A 127 -44.00 2.24 -19.03
N ILE A 128 -44.36 1.06 -19.56
CA ILE A 128 -43.39 -0.02 -19.80
C ILE A 128 -42.63 0.29 -21.09
N PRO A 129 -41.31 0.53 -21.02
CA PRO A 129 -40.50 0.85 -22.19
C PRO A 129 -40.52 -0.29 -23.22
N SER A 130 -40.55 0.04 -24.51
CA SER A 130 -40.53 -0.95 -25.60
C SER A 130 -39.18 -1.64 -25.78
N ASP A 131 -38.12 -1.04 -25.22
CA ASP A 131 -36.73 -1.51 -25.21
C ASP A 131 -36.40 -2.32 -23.93
N MET A 132 -37.38 -2.59 -23.05
CA MET A 132 -37.24 -3.60 -22.00
C MET A 132 -37.09 -4.97 -22.67
N ASP A 133 -35.81 -5.32 -22.88
CA ASP A 133 -35.22 -6.45 -23.58
C ASP A 133 -36.16 -7.63 -23.86
N TYR A 134 -36.45 -7.82 -25.15
CA TYR A 134 -36.93 -9.07 -25.72
C TYR A 134 -35.82 -10.11 -25.58
N VAL A 135 -35.85 -10.89 -24.50
CA VAL A 135 -35.02 -12.10 -24.40
C VAL A 135 -35.72 -13.18 -25.24
N GLU A 136 -35.16 -13.51 -26.42
CA GLU A 136 -35.40 -14.81 -27.06
C GLU A 136 -34.74 -15.93 -26.25
#